data_AF-A0A0W0ZFU7-F1
#
_entry.id   AF-A0A0W0ZFU7-F1
#
_cell.length_a   1.000
_cell.length_b   1.000
_cell.length_c   1.000
_cell.angle_alpha   90.00
_cell.angle_beta   90.00
_cell.angle_gamma   90.00
#
_symmetry.space_group_name_H-M   'P 1'
#
loop_
_entity.id
_entity.type
_entity.pdbx_description
1 polymer ?
#
loop_
_entity_poly.entity_id
_entity_poly.type
_entity_poly.pdbx_seq_one_letter_code
_entity_poly.pdbx_strand_id
1 'polypeptide(L)'
;MNESLNILISKLNRQLNEFDVHLHTVRHQKQELELHFQQIEERINQPVSNSLIVNPVSEINWLNFITQQQEKKEVVTLDLKNCQDLENKLEEKITRVQKELKMIEHYLEREEMHQKKRALG
;
A
#
# COMPACT_ATOMS: atom_id res chain seq x y z
N MET A 1 -31.00 18.84 -11.12
CA MET A 1 -29.65 18.26 -11.26
C MET A 1 -29.75 17.05 -12.18
N ASN A 2 -28.85 16.88 -13.16
CA ASN A 2 -28.96 15.79 -14.14
C ASN A 2 -28.73 14.43 -13.44
N GLU A 3 -29.69 13.52 -13.50
CA GLU A 3 -29.66 12.21 -12.85
C GLU A 3 -28.42 11.38 -13.23
N SER A 4 -27.94 11.54 -14.47
CA SER A 4 -26.71 10.89 -14.95
C SER A 4 -25.46 11.35 -14.19
N LEU A 5 -25.42 12.62 -13.77
CA LEU A 5 -24.29 13.20 -13.04
C LEU A 5 -24.27 12.73 -11.59
N ASN A 6 -25.44 12.61 -10.96
CA ASN A 6 -25.57 12.05 -9.60
C ASN A 6 -25.10 10.59 -9.56
N ILE A 7 -25.46 9.80 -10.58
CA ILE A 7 -24.99 8.42 -10.72
C ILE A 7 -23.47 8.38 -10.85
N LEU A 8 -22.87 9.28 -11.65
CA LEU A 8 -21.42 9.35 -11.82
C LEU A 8 -20.70 9.70 -10.50
N ILE A 9 -21.17 10.73 -9.79
CA ILE A 9 -20.60 11.14 -8.49
C ILE A 9 -20.68 9.99 -7.48
N SER A 10 -21.82 9.31 -7.41
CA SER A 10 -22.01 8.16 -6.52
C SER A 10 -21.04 7.02 -6.84
N LYS A 11 -20.84 6.71 -8.14
CA LYS A 11 -19.86 5.70 -8.58
C LYS A 11 -18.43 6.09 -8.20
N LEU A 12 -18.02 7.34 -8.45
CA LEU A 12 -16.69 7.83 -8.13
C LEU A 12 -16.42 7.80 -6.61
N ASN A 13 -17.39 8.24 -5.80
CA ASN A 13 -17.28 8.16 -4.33
C ASN A 13 -17.18 6.72 -3.83
N ARG A 14 -17.93 5.80 -4.43
CA ARG A 14 -17.82 4.37 -4.12
C ARG A 14 -16.42 3.84 -4.46
N GLN A 15 -15.91 4.15 -5.65
CA GLN A 15 -14.57 3.74 -6.06
C GLN A 15 -13.48 4.32 -5.14
N LEU A 16 -13.62 5.59 -4.75
CA LEU A 16 -12.70 6.24 -3.82
C LEU A 16 -12.65 5.47 -2.49
N ASN A 17 -13.81 5.17 -1.90
CA ASN A 17 -13.89 4.41 -0.66
C ASN A 17 -13.33 2.98 -0.81
N GLU A 18 -13.61 2.30 -1.93
CA GLU A 18 -13.03 0.97 -2.22
C GLU A 18 -11.49 1.02 -2.31
N PHE A 19 -10.93 2.06 -2.94
CA PHE A 19 -9.48 2.24 -3.00
C PHE A 19 -8.87 2.62 -1.65
N ASP A 20 -9.52 3.47 -0.85
CA ASP A 20 -9.04 3.86 0.48
C ASP A 20 -9.00 2.67 1.43
N VAL A 21 -10.07 1.85 1.45
CA VAL A 21 -10.10 0.61 2.24
C VAL A 21 -8.98 -0.33 1.82
N HIS A 22 -8.80 -0.54 0.52
CA HIS A 22 -7.74 -1.41 0.02
C HIS A 22 -6.34 -0.86 0.35
N LEU A 23 -6.14 0.46 0.26
CA LEU A 23 -4.88 1.11 0.63
C LEU A 23 -4.55 0.87 2.10
N HIS A 24 -5.54 0.99 2.99
CA HIS A 24 -5.37 0.67 4.40
C HIS A 24 -4.99 -0.80 4.63
N THR A 25 -5.61 -1.74 3.92
CA THR A 25 -5.26 -3.16 4.01
C THR A 25 -3.82 -3.42 3.56
N VAL A 26 -3.40 -2.85 2.43
CA VAL A 26 -2.04 -3.03 1.89
C VAL A 26 -0.99 -2.43 2.83
N ARG A 27 -1.26 -1.27 3.42
CA ARG A 27 -0.37 -0.64 4.41
C ARG A 27 -0.22 -1.48 5.67
N HIS A 28 -1.32 -2.08 6.15
CA HIS A 28 -1.26 -3.01 7.28
C HIS A 28 -0.40 -4.23 6.97
N GLN A 29 -0.63 -4.86 5.81
CA GLN A 29 0.16 -6.02 5.37
C GLN A 29 1.65 -5.68 5.24
N LYS A 30 1.96 -4.51 4.69
CA LYS A 30 3.34 -4.03 4.59
C LYS A 30 3.99 -3.89 5.96
N GLN A 31 3.30 -3.32 6.96
CA GLN A 31 3.82 -3.20 8.33
C GLN A 31 4.09 -4.58 8.97
N GLU A 32 3.20 -5.55 8.76
CA GLU A 32 3.41 -6.92 9.25
C GLU A 32 4.64 -7.57 8.59
N LEU A 33 4.83 -7.35 7.29
CA LEU A 33 6.01 -7.83 6.56
C LEU A 33 7.29 -7.14 7.00
N GLU A 34 7.27 -5.83 7.28
CA GLU A 34 8.40 -5.06 7.81
C GLU A 34 8.84 -5.61 9.18
N LEU A 35 7.87 -5.90 10.06
CA LEU A 35 8.14 -6.53 11.35
C LEU A 35 8.76 -7.92 11.17
N HIS A 36 8.22 -8.73 10.27
CA HIS A 36 8.75 -10.07 10.01
C HIS A 36 10.17 -10.02 9.43
N PHE A 37 10.44 -9.06 8.54
CA PHE A 37 11.77 -8.82 7.99
C PHE A 37 12.77 -8.47 9.11
N GLN A 38 12.41 -7.56 10.02
CA GLN A 38 13.25 -7.19 11.16
C GLN A 38 13.57 -8.39 12.05
N GLN A 39 12.58 -9.24 12.36
CA GLN A 39 12.78 -10.46 13.13
C GLN A 39 13.75 -11.44 12.46
N ILE A 40 13.71 -11.54 11.12
CA ILE A 40 14.66 -12.36 10.37
C ILE A 40 16.06 -11.76 10.44
N GLU A 41 16.21 -10.44 10.28
CA GLU A 41 17.51 -9.78 10.42
C GLU A 41 18.11 -9.95 11.82
N GLU A 42 17.30 -9.82 12.86
CA GLU A 42 17.74 -10.06 14.24
C GLU A 42 18.28 -11.49 14.41
N ARG A 43 17.58 -12.49 13.86
CA ARG A 43 18.02 -13.90 13.92
C ARG A 43 19.30 -14.16 13.14
N ILE A 44 19.50 -13.52 12.00
CA ILE A 44 20.72 -13.65 11.20
C ILE A 44 21.91 -13.01 11.93
N ASN A 45 21.68 -11.86 12.57
CA ASN A 45 22.72 -11.08 13.24
C ASN A 45 22.99 -11.55 14.69
N GLN A 46 22.32 -12.59 15.17
CA GLN A 46 22.58 -13.15 16.49
C GLN A 46 24.02 -13.69 16.56
N PRO A 47 24.84 -13.23 17.52
CA PRO A 47 26.22 -13.68 17.63
C PRO A 47 26.27 -15.17 17.97
N VAL A 48 27.05 -15.91 17.19
CA VAL A 48 27.36 -17.32 17.50
C VAL A 48 28.27 -17.37 18.71
N SER A 49 28.00 -18.26 19.67
CA SER A 49 28.91 -18.50 20.77
C SER A 49 30.25 -19.01 20.23
N ASN A 50 31.26 -18.15 20.27
CA ASN A 50 32.63 -18.48 19.87
C ASN A 50 33.24 -19.45 20.89
N SER A 51 33.06 -20.75 20.65
CA SER A 51 33.85 -21.79 21.29
C SER A 51 35.27 -21.75 20.73
N LEU A 52 36.28 -21.79 21.61
CA LEU A 52 37.70 -21.94 21.23
C LEU A 52 37.98 -23.28 20.50
N ILE A 53 37.04 -24.22 20.55
CA ILE A 53 37.07 -25.50 19.85
C ILE A 53 35.96 -25.50 18.80
N VAL A 54 36.34 -25.53 17.53
CA VAL A 54 35.41 -25.62 16.40
C VAL A 54 34.76 -27.01 16.39
N ASN A 55 33.43 -27.05 16.40
CA ASN A 55 32.66 -28.27 16.16
C ASN A 55 32.06 -28.19 14.74
N PRO A 56 32.58 -28.98 13.77
CA PRO A 56 32.14 -28.92 12.38
C PRO A 56 30.64 -29.16 12.19
N VAL A 57 30.02 -30.04 13.00
CA VAL A 57 28.57 -30.31 12.91
C VAL A 57 27.76 -29.10 13.33
N SER A 58 28.16 -28.44 14.42
CA SER A 58 27.50 -27.21 14.89
C SER A 58 27.61 -26.08 13.87
N GLU A 59 28.76 -25.97 13.21
CA GLU A 59 29.00 -24.93 12.20
C GLU A 59 28.20 -25.16 10.92
N ILE A 60 28.12 -26.41 10.44
CA ILE A 60 27.25 -26.79 9.31
C ILE A 60 25.78 -26.49 9.65
N ASN A 61 25.32 -26.85 10.84
CA ASN A 61 23.94 -26.58 11.26
C ASN A 61 23.65 -25.07 11.32
N TRP A 62 24.61 -24.28 11.80
CA TRP A 62 24.48 -22.83 11.83
C TRP A 62 24.43 -22.24 10.41
N LEU A 63 25.33 -22.66 9.50
CA LEU A 63 25.32 -22.21 8.11
C LEU A 63 24.00 -22.57 7.41
N ASN A 64 23.48 -23.77 7.63
CA ASN A 64 22.17 -24.18 7.11
C ASN A 64 21.05 -23.29 7.66
N PHE A 65 21.08 -22.99 8.96
CA PHE A 65 20.11 -22.08 9.57
C PHE A 65 20.17 -20.67 8.95
N ILE A 66 21.36 -20.09 8.80
CA ILE A 66 21.54 -18.77 8.19
C ILE A 66 21.05 -18.76 6.75
N THR A 67 21.38 -19.80 5.98
CA THR A 67 20.91 -19.95 4.59
C THR A 67 19.38 -19.93 4.53
N GLN A 68 18.71 -20.70 5.38
CA GLN A 68 17.24 -20.71 5.45
C GLN A 68 16.63 -19.36 5.88
N GLN A 69 17.29 -18.62 6.79
CA GLN A 69 16.80 -17.29 7.16
C GLN A 69 16.99 -16.29 6.00
N GLN A 70 18.09 -16.39 5.26
CA GLN A 70 18.37 -15.54 4.10
C GLN A 70 17.35 -15.78 2.97
N GLU A 71 17.02 -17.04 2.67
CA GLU A 71 15.96 -17.39 1.72
C GLU A 71 14.60 -16.78 2.12
N LYS A 72 14.24 -16.87 3.41
CA LYS A 72 13.01 -16.24 3.93
C LYS A 72 13.06 -14.73 3.80
N LYS A 73 14.22 -14.11 4.06
CA LYS A 73 14.42 -12.67 3.90
C LYS A 73 14.17 -12.23 2.46
N GLU A 74 14.64 -12.99 1.48
CA GLU A 74 14.44 -12.70 0.06
C GLU A 74 12.95 -12.75 -0.34
N VAL A 75 12.21 -13.75 0.15
CA VAL A 75 10.76 -13.85 -0.07
C VAL A 75 10.03 -12.63 0.51
N VAL A 76 10.29 -12.30 1.78
CA VAL A 76 9.67 -11.14 2.45
C VAL A 76 10.04 -9.82 1.74
N THR A 77 11.27 -9.70 1.25
CA THR A 77 11.72 -8.52 0.48
C THR A 77 10.91 -8.35 -0.81
N LEU A 78 10.65 -9.45 -1.52
CA LEU A 78 9.83 -9.42 -2.73
C LEU A 78 8.38 -9.02 -2.42
N ASP A 79 7.81 -9.56 -1.34
CA ASP A 79 6.45 -9.23 -0.92
C ASP A 79 6.32 -7.76 -0.49
N LEU A 80 7.31 -7.23 0.23
CA LEU A 80 7.37 -5.80 0.59
C LEU A 80 7.39 -4.90 -0.65
N LYS A 81 8.17 -5.29 -1.68
CA LYS A 81 8.20 -4.56 -2.95
C LYS A 81 6.83 -4.60 -3.63
N ASN A 82 6.17 -5.76 -3.66
CA ASN A 82 4.83 -5.89 -4.23
C ASN A 82 3.80 -5.01 -3.50
N CYS A 83 3.85 -4.97 -2.16
CA CYS A 83 3.02 -4.08 -1.37
C CYS A 83 3.28 -2.61 -1.68
N GLN A 84 4.54 -2.19 -1.80
CA GLN A 84 4.91 -0.81 -2.17
C GLN A 84 4.39 -0.44 -3.57
N ASP A 85 4.54 -1.33 -4.55
CA ASP A 85 4.06 -1.09 -5.91
C ASP A 85 2.53 -0.97 -5.96
N LEU A 86 1.83 -1.77 -5.15
CA LEU A 86 0.37 -1.71 -5.03
C LEU A 86 -0.11 -0.46 -4.30
N GLU A 87 0.58 -0.05 -3.22
CA GLU A 87 0.35 1.19 -2.50
C GLU A 87 0.40 2.39 -3.46
N ASN A 88 1.50 2.52 -4.23
CA ASN A 88 1.67 3.58 -5.21
C ASN A 88 0.53 3.61 -6.24
N LYS A 89 0.14 2.44 -6.78
CA LYS A 89 -0.96 2.34 -7.75
C LYS A 89 -2.31 2.75 -7.17
N LEU A 90 -2.57 2.46 -5.89
CA LEU A 90 -3.81 2.84 -5.22
C LEU A 90 -3.84 4.35 -4.97
N GLU A 91 -2.73 4.94 -4.52
CA GLU A 91 -2.60 6.39 -4.33
C GLU A 91 -2.79 7.17 -5.63
N GLU A 92 -2.24 6.68 -6.74
CA GLU A 92 -2.48 7.26 -8.07
C GLU A 92 -3.97 7.23 -8.46
N LYS A 93 -4.65 6.10 -8.22
CA LYS A 93 -6.08 5.94 -8.51
C LYS A 93 -6.94 6.86 -7.64
N ILE A 94 -6.65 6.95 -6.34
CA ILE A 94 -7.30 7.85 -5.38
C ILE A 94 -7.15 9.29 -5.86
N THR A 95 -5.92 9.71 -6.17
CA THR A 95 -5.62 11.06 -6.66
C THR A 95 -6.39 11.38 -7.93
N ARG A 96 -6.49 10.41 -8.85
CA ARG A 96 -7.26 10.57 -10.09
C ARG A 96 -8.75 10.76 -9.82
N VAL A 97 -9.36 9.90 -9.01
CA VAL A 97 -10.80 9.99 -8.67
C VAL A 97 -11.12 11.31 -7.95
N GLN A 98 -10.26 11.75 -7.04
CA GLN A 98 -10.41 13.05 -6.37
C GLN A 98 -10.36 14.23 -7.36
N LYS A 99 -9.46 14.18 -8.36
CA LYS A 99 -9.43 15.18 -9.44
C LYS A 99 -10.71 15.16 -10.26
N GLU A 100 -11.22 13.98 -10.61
CA GLU A 100 -12.47 13.82 -11.36
C GLU A 100 -13.68 14.39 -10.60
N LEU A 101 -13.78 14.09 -9.29
CA LEU A 101 -14.80 14.67 -8.41
C LEU A 101 -14.71 16.20 -8.34
N LYS A 102 -13.51 16.75 -8.19
CA LYS A 102 -13.29 18.20 -8.15
C LYS A 102 -13.66 18.89 -9.47
N MET A 103 -13.41 18.25 -10.60
CA MET A 103 -13.85 18.77 -11.91
C MET A 103 -15.38 18.82 -12.01
N ILE A 104 -16.06 17.81 -11.50
CA ILE A 104 -17.53 17.76 -11.48
C ILE A 104 -18.08 18.85 -10.54
N GLU A 105 -17.48 19.04 -9.38
CA GLU A 105 -17.82 20.11 -8.43
C GLU A 105 -17.72 21.49 -9.11
N HIS A 106 -16.59 21.81 -9.74
CA HIS A 106 -16.43 23.07 -10.47
C HIS A 106 -17.40 23.25 -11.63
N TYR A 107 -17.76 22.16 -12.32
CA TYR A 107 -18.78 22.22 -13.36
C TYR A 107 -20.16 22.58 -12.78
N LEU A 108 -20.54 21.97 -11.66
CA LEU A 108 -21.79 22.23 -10.96
C LEU A 108 -21.88 23.68 -10.45
N GLU A 109 -20.81 24.19 -9.85
CA GLU A 109 -20.71 25.58 -9.39
C GLU A 109 -20.96 26.58 -10.54
N ARG A 110 -20.35 26.33 -11.71
CA ARG A 110 -20.54 27.18 -12.89
C ARG A 110 -21.97 27.12 -13.41
N GLU A 111 -22.55 25.93 -13.53
CA GLU A 111 -23.94 25.75 -13.96
C GLU A 111 -24.90 26.52 -13.03
N GLU A 112 -24.71 26.43 -11.71
CA GLU A 112 -25.54 27.14 -10.74
C GLU A 112 -25.41 28.67 -10.88
N MET A 113 -24.18 29.18 -11.06
CA MET A 113 -23.95 30.60 -11.32
C MET A 113 -24.62 31.08 -12.63
N HIS A 114 -24.55 30.28 -13.70
CA HIS A 114 -25.19 30.61 -14.98
C HIS A 114 -26.72 30.61 -14.89
N GLN A 115 -27.29 29.64 -14.16
CA GLN A 115 -28.73 29.58 -13.91
C GLN A 115 -29.22 30.79 -13.10
N LYS A 116 -28.50 31.17 -12.04
CA LYS A 116 -28.80 32.37 -11.24
C LYS A 116 -28.76 33.65 -12.09
N LYS A 117 -27.78 33.79 -12.98
CA LYS A 117 -27.70 34.93 -13.90
C LYS A 117 -28.85 34.99 -14.90
N ARG A 118 -29.33 33.84 -15.41
CA ARG A 118 -30.48 33.77 -16.32
C ARG A 118 -31.82 34.05 -15.63
N ALA A 119 -31.93 33.79 -14.34
CA ALA A 119 -33.16 34.06 -13.57
C ALA A 119 -33.30 35.52 -13.10
N LEU A 120 -32.22 36.31 -13.16
CA LEU A 120 -32.15 37.70 -12.71
C LEU A 120 -32.17 38.72 -13.87
N GLY A 121 -32.21 38.26 -15.12
CA GLY A 121 -32.33 39.09 -16.33
C GLY A 121 -33.63 38.79 -17.04
#